data_AF-H6RQL6-F1
#
_entry.id   AF-H6RQL6-F1
#
_cell.length_a   1.000
_cell.length_b   1.000
_cell.length_c   1.000
_cell.angle_alpha   90.00
_cell.angle_beta   90.00
_cell.angle_gamma   90.00
#
_symmetry.space_group_name_H-M   'P 1'
#
loop_
_entity.id
_entity.type
_entity.pdbx_description
1 polymer ?
#
loop_
_entity_poly.entity_id
_entity_poly.type
_entity_poly.pdbx_seq_one_letter_code
_entity_poly.pdbx_strand_id
1 'polypeptide(L)'
;MTAPVPADGDAAVRALEELISCIDDSAEELRRARVRAEHLLADRRAGKAWLELVTEESRPLVVESISTVLASLAGAGHTWRREEAAALQREKISINRIAVLFGVTRQRISALLKENGTTATG
;
A
#
# COMPACT_ATOMS: atom_id res chain seq x y z
N MET A 1 -33.48 -23.15 10.48
CA MET A 1 -32.11 -22.72 10.81
C MET A 1 -31.55 -22.00 9.61
N THR A 2 -31.70 -20.68 9.58
CA THR A 2 -31.24 -19.84 8.47
C THR A 2 -29.74 -19.58 8.67
N ALA A 3 -28.92 -20.01 7.71
CA ALA A 3 -27.50 -19.68 7.70
C ALA A 3 -27.34 -18.15 7.61
N PRO A 4 -26.39 -17.53 8.34
CA PRO A 4 -26.18 -16.10 8.25
C PRO A 4 -25.61 -15.78 6.87
N VAL A 5 -26.26 -14.85 6.17
CA VAL A 5 -25.78 -14.22 4.94
C VAL A 5 -24.36 -13.67 5.22
N PRO A 6 -23.35 -13.88 4.35
CA PRO A 6 -22.02 -13.34 4.58
C PRO A 6 -22.10 -11.81 4.53
N ALA A 7 -22.19 -11.23 5.72
CA ALA A 7 -22.41 -9.81 5.94
C ALA A 7 -21.10 -9.07 5.75
N ASP A 8 -20.86 -8.49 4.57
CA ASP A 8 -19.80 -7.48 4.39
C ASP A 8 -18.41 -8.01 4.85
N GLY A 9 -18.28 -9.34 4.93
CA GLY A 9 -17.31 -10.07 5.75
C GLY A 9 -15.99 -10.30 5.03
N ASP A 10 -15.94 -10.00 3.74
CA ASP A 10 -14.78 -10.25 2.90
C ASP A 10 -14.20 -8.97 2.28
N ALA A 11 -14.73 -7.78 2.56
CA ALA A 11 -14.09 -6.54 2.10
C ALA A 11 -12.72 -6.34 2.78
N ALA A 12 -12.66 -6.56 4.10
CA ALA A 12 -11.41 -6.51 4.85
C ALA A 12 -10.44 -7.64 4.45
N VAL A 13 -10.94 -8.88 4.31
CA VAL A 13 -10.11 -10.01 3.88
C VAL A 13 -9.50 -9.76 2.49
N ARG A 14 -10.31 -9.37 1.51
CA ARG A 14 -9.82 -9.04 0.16
C ARG A 14 -8.82 -7.88 0.19
N ALA A 15 -9.11 -6.81 0.94
CA ALA A 15 -8.17 -5.69 1.07
C ALA A 15 -6.84 -6.11 1.71
N LEU A 16 -6.85 -7.07 2.64
CA LEU A 16 -5.64 -7.62 3.23
C LEU A 16 -4.88 -8.50 2.24
N GLU A 17 -5.58 -9.35 1.48
CA GLU A 17 -4.98 -10.17 0.41
C GLU A 17 -4.36 -9.30 -0.69
N GLU A 18 -5.05 -8.23 -1.12
CA GLU A 18 -4.53 -7.24 -2.07
C GLU A 18 -3.29 -6.53 -1.52
N LEU A 19 -3.29 -6.16 -0.23
CA LEU A 19 -2.12 -5.57 0.41
C LEU A 19 -0.93 -6.56 0.43
N ILE A 20 -1.17 -7.83 0.76
CA ILE A 20 -0.14 -8.88 0.75
C ILE A 20 0.45 -9.02 -0.67
N SER A 21 -0.40 -9.17 -1.69
CA SER A 21 0.05 -9.24 -3.09
C SER A 21 0.86 -8.00 -3.49
N CYS A 22 0.38 -6.81 -3.12
CA CYS A 22 1.08 -5.56 -3.41
C CYS A 22 2.45 -5.49 -2.72
N ILE A 23 2.59 -6.03 -1.50
CA ILE A 23 3.86 -6.12 -0.78
C ILE A 23 4.82 -7.05 -1.52
N ASP A 24 4.36 -8.22 -1.96
CA ASP A 24 5.17 -9.18 -2.69
C ASP A 24 5.66 -8.60 -4.03
N ASP A 25 4.76 -8.02 -4.82
CA ASP A 25 5.09 -7.34 -6.08
C ASP A 25 6.08 -6.19 -5.86
N SER A 26 5.89 -5.41 -4.79
CA SER A 26 6.79 -4.32 -4.42
C SER A 26 8.17 -4.83 -4.02
N ALA A 27 8.25 -5.95 -3.30
CA ALA A 27 9.52 -6.56 -2.91
C ALA A 27 10.28 -7.07 -4.14
N GLU A 28 9.59 -7.67 -5.10
CA GLU A 28 10.16 -8.08 -6.39
C GLU A 28 10.71 -6.87 -7.17
N GLU A 29 9.94 -5.78 -7.27
CA GLU A 29 10.40 -4.57 -7.95
C GLU A 29 11.60 -3.92 -7.27
N LEU A 30 11.59 -3.81 -5.94
CA LEU A 30 12.71 -3.25 -5.18
C LEU A 30 13.96 -4.12 -5.32
N ARG A 31 13.82 -5.45 -5.42
CA ARG A 31 14.96 -6.34 -5.70
C ARG A 31 15.54 -6.08 -7.09
N ARG A 32 14.70 -5.91 -8.11
CA ARG A 32 15.18 -5.52 -9.46
C ARG A 32 15.84 -4.15 -9.47
N ALA A 33 15.25 -3.16 -8.80
CA ALA A 33 15.80 -1.81 -8.69
C ALA A 33 17.16 -1.80 -7.97
N ARG A 34 17.31 -2.63 -6.93
CA ARG A 34 18.59 -2.81 -6.21
C ARG A 34 19.70 -3.31 -7.15
N VAL A 35 19.43 -4.36 -7.93
CA VAL A 35 20.41 -4.90 -8.89
C VAL A 35 20.82 -3.84 -9.91
N ARG A 36 19.86 -3.05 -10.42
CA ARG A 36 20.15 -1.93 -11.33
C ARG A 36 21.01 -0.86 -10.66
N ALA A 37 20.70 -0.47 -9.43
CA ALA A 37 21.49 0.49 -8.67
C ALA A 37 22.94 0.00 -8.42
N GLU A 38 23.14 -1.31 -8.22
CA GLU A 38 24.48 -1.89 -8.10
C GLU A 38 25.29 -1.77 -9.40
N HIS A 39 24.67 -1.98 -10.56
CA HIS A 39 25.32 -1.75 -11.85
C HIS A 39 25.68 -0.28 -12.07
N LEU A 40 24.76 0.65 -11.79
CA LEU A 40 25.04 2.09 -11.88
C LEU A 40 26.22 2.50 -10.97
N LEU A 41 26.28 1.94 -9.76
CA LEU A 41 27.37 2.18 -8.84
C LEU A 41 28.70 1.62 -9.34
N ALA A 42 28.69 0.41 -9.92
CA ALA A 42 29.88 -0.20 -10.51
C ALA A 42 30.42 0.63 -11.68
N ASP A 43 29.55 1.01 -12.62
CA ASP A 43 29.92 1.84 -13.77
C ASP A 43 30.41 3.22 -13.35
N ARG A 44 29.78 3.82 -12.32
CA ARG A 44 30.26 5.08 -11.75
C ARG A 44 31.67 4.94 -11.18
N ARG A 45 31.94 3.85 -10.45
CA ARG A 45 33.27 3.55 -9.89
C ARG A 45 34.31 3.28 -10.98
N ALA A 46 33.89 2.78 -12.14
CA ALA A 46 34.73 2.63 -13.32
C ALA A 46 35.02 3.96 -14.06
N GLY A 47 34.42 5.07 -13.62
CA GLY A 47 34.71 6.42 -14.10
C GLY A 47 33.68 7.01 -15.06
N LYS A 48 32.59 6.30 -15.37
CA LYS A 48 31.52 6.84 -16.25
C LYS A 48 30.89 8.11 -15.66
N ALA A 49 30.48 9.01 -16.54
CA ALA A 49 29.82 10.26 -16.18
C ALA A 49 28.35 10.03 -15.82
N TRP A 50 27.79 10.82 -14.90
CA TRP A 50 26.39 10.65 -14.47
C TRP A 50 25.36 10.77 -15.60
N LEU A 51 25.59 11.68 -16.55
CA LEU A 51 24.69 11.84 -17.69
C LEU A 51 24.65 10.59 -18.57
N GLU A 52 25.80 9.95 -18.80
CA GLU A 52 25.92 8.70 -19.53
C GLU A 52 25.21 7.56 -18.79
N LEU A 53 25.45 7.42 -17.48
CA LEU A 53 24.79 6.41 -16.64
C LEU A 53 23.27 6.49 -16.70
N VAL A 54 22.69 7.69 -16.57
CA VAL A 54 21.24 7.88 -16.59
C VAL A 54 20.67 7.68 -18.00
N THR A 55 21.43 8.01 -19.04
CA THR A 55 20.98 7.85 -20.44
C THR A 55 21.02 6.39 -20.88
N GLU A 56 21.99 5.60 -20.40
CA GLU A 56 22.14 4.18 -20.69
C GLU A 56 21.32 3.28 -19.75
N GLU A 57 20.76 3.84 -18.68
CA GLU A 57 19.96 3.09 -17.71
C GLU A 57 18.75 2.44 -18.39
N SER A 58 18.65 1.11 -18.24
CA SER A 58 17.50 0.36 -18.75
C SER A 58 16.24 0.69 -17.94
N ARG A 59 15.14 0.98 -18.65
CA ARG A 59 13.86 1.31 -18.01
C ARG A 59 13.19 0.09 -17.35
N PRO A 60 12.40 0.30 -16.28
CA PRO A 60 12.18 1.56 -15.58
C PRO A 60 13.42 2.00 -14.80
N LEU A 61 13.64 3.31 -14.72
CA LEU A 61 14.74 3.85 -13.93
C LEU A 61 14.59 3.42 -12.46
N VAL A 62 15.68 3.35 -11.70
CA VAL A 62 15.65 3.04 -10.27
C VAL A 62 14.72 4.01 -9.55
N VAL A 63 14.79 5.30 -9.86
CA VAL A 63 13.93 6.33 -9.26
C VAL A 63 12.46 6.14 -9.61
N GLU A 64 12.15 5.77 -10.85
CA GLU A 64 10.77 5.47 -11.29
C GLU A 64 10.23 4.26 -10.54
N SER A 65 11.04 3.20 -10.41
CA SER A 65 10.67 1.97 -9.70
C SER A 65 10.34 2.26 -8.23
N ILE A 66 11.14 3.08 -7.56
CA ILE A 66 10.89 3.49 -6.17
C ILE A 66 9.60 4.29 -6.07
N SER A 67 9.40 5.28 -6.95
CA SER A 67 8.17 6.08 -6.96
C SER A 67 6.93 5.23 -7.19
N THR A 68 6.97 4.27 -8.12
CA THR A 68 5.87 3.34 -8.39
C THR A 68 5.58 2.46 -7.17
N VAL A 69 6.59 1.86 -6.55
CA VAL A 69 6.41 1.03 -5.34
C VAL A 69 5.78 1.84 -4.20
N LEU A 70 6.27 3.05 -3.94
CA LEU A 70 5.71 3.92 -2.90
C LEU A 70 4.24 4.26 -3.18
N ALA A 71 3.88 4.55 -4.43
CA ALA A 71 2.51 4.85 -4.82
C ALA A 71 1.59 3.63 -4.64
N SER A 72 2.03 2.44 -5.08
CA SER A 72 1.26 1.20 -4.95
C SER A 72 1.01 0.84 -3.48
N LEU A 73 2.06 0.86 -2.65
CA LEU A 73 1.95 0.56 -1.22
C LEU A 73 1.08 1.59 -0.48
N ALA A 74 1.19 2.88 -0.84
CA ALA A 74 0.34 3.92 -0.25
C ALA A 74 -1.13 3.70 -0.58
N GLY A 75 -1.45 3.31 -1.82
CA GLY A 75 -2.80 2.97 -2.26
C GLY A 75 -3.37 1.76 -1.52
N ALA A 76 -2.68 0.62 -1.58
CA ALA A 76 -3.10 -0.61 -0.91
C ALA A 76 -3.24 -0.44 0.61
N GLY A 77 -2.28 0.24 1.25
CA GLY A 77 -2.31 0.54 2.68
C GLY A 77 -3.41 1.53 3.09
N HIS A 78 -3.85 2.43 2.20
CA HIS A 78 -5.03 3.27 2.44
C HIS A 78 -6.31 2.43 2.44
N THR A 79 -6.50 1.61 1.41
CA THR A 79 -7.65 0.70 1.30
C THR A 79 -7.73 -0.24 2.50
N TRP A 80 -6.63 -0.91 2.86
CA TRP A 80 -6.60 -1.80 4.02
C TRP A 80 -7.02 -1.10 5.32
N ARG A 81 -6.41 0.05 5.66
CA ARG A 81 -6.76 0.79 6.88
C ARG A 81 -8.23 1.18 6.95
N ARG A 82 -8.84 1.46 5.79
CA ARG A 82 -10.24 1.83 5.68
C ARG A 82 -11.15 0.63 5.97
N GLU A 83 -10.87 -0.51 5.32
CA GLU A 83 -11.66 -1.73 5.52
C GLU A 83 -11.47 -2.35 6.91
N GLU A 84 -10.26 -2.30 7.46
CA GLU A 84 -9.95 -2.74 8.83
C GLU A 84 -10.72 -1.88 9.86
N ALA A 85 -10.71 -0.55 9.71
CA ALA A 85 -11.47 0.33 10.59
C ALA A 85 -12.98 0.07 10.51
N ALA A 86 -13.51 -0.20 9.31
CA ALA A 86 -14.92 -0.52 9.12
C ALA A 86 -15.30 -1.90 9.70
N ALA A 87 -14.43 -2.91 9.55
CA ALA A 87 -14.61 -4.21 10.19
C ALA A 87 -14.68 -4.08 11.72
N LEU A 88 -13.73 -3.35 12.32
CA LEU A 88 -13.73 -3.10 13.78
C LEU A 88 -14.97 -2.33 14.24
N GLN A 89 -15.48 -1.39 13.44
CA GLN A 89 -16.72 -0.68 13.76
C GLN A 89 -17.93 -1.63 13.74
N ARG A 90 -18.01 -2.56 12.77
CA ARG A 90 -19.05 -3.60 12.72
C ARG A 90 -18.99 -4.55 13.92
N GLU A 91 -17.79 -4.78 14.44
CA GLU A 91 -17.55 -5.49 15.71
C GLU A 91 -17.88 -4.64 16.95
N LYS A 92 -18.48 -3.45 16.77
CA LYS A 92 -18.90 -2.51 17.82
C LYS A 92 -17.74 -1.91 18.62
N ILE A 93 -16.52 -1.94 18.08
CA ILE A 93 -15.39 -1.22 18.67
C ILE A 93 -15.58 0.29 18.45
N SER A 94 -15.46 1.07 19.53
CA SER A 94 -15.67 2.52 19.45
C SER A 94 -14.57 3.20 18.64
N ILE A 95 -14.92 4.30 17.94
CA ILE A 95 -13.98 5.13 17.17
C ILE A 95 -12.78 5.57 18.03
N ASN A 96 -13.00 5.90 19.30
CA ASN A 96 -11.92 6.27 20.21
C ASN A 96 -10.95 5.11 20.44
N ARG A 97 -11.46 3.89 20.60
CA ARG A 97 -10.61 2.71 20.79
C ARG A 97 -9.84 2.36 19.51
N ILE A 98 -10.50 2.44 18.34
CA ILE A 98 -9.83 2.25 17.03
C ILE A 98 -8.71 3.28 16.85
N ALA A 99 -8.97 4.56 17.17
CA ALA A 99 -7.97 5.63 17.07
C ALA A 99 -6.72 5.33 17.92
N VAL A 100 -6.92 4.85 19.15
CA VAL A 100 -5.81 4.41 20.03
C VAL A 100 -5.06 3.22 19.43
N LEU A 101 -5.76 2.19 18.93
CA LEU A 101 -5.13 1.01 18.32
C LEU A 101 -4.28 1.37 17.09
N PHE A 102 -4.77 2.30 16.27
CA PHE A 102 -4.13 2.74 15.04
C PHE A 102 -3.04 3.81 15.31
N GLY A 103 -2.92 4.31 16.53
CA GLY A 103 -1.99 5.39 16.87
C GLY A 103 -2.31 6.72 16.16
N VAL A 104 -3.58 6.97 15.85
CA VAL A 104 -4.04 8.17 15.13
C VAL A 104 -5.12 8.92 15.89
N THR A 105 -5.47 10.12 15.43
CA THR A 105 -6.55 10.90 16.04
C THR A 105 -7.92 10.32 15.71
N ARG A 106 -8.90 10.60 16.59
CA ARG A 106 -10.32 10.26 16.36
C ARG A 106 -10.83 10.78 15.01
N GLN A 107 -10.46 12.01 14.66
CA GLN A 107 -10.85 12.66 13.40
C GLN A 107 -10.39 11.85 12.18
N ARG A 108 -9.18 11.27 12.23
CA ARG A 108 -8.64 10.45 11.14
C ARG A 108 -9.44 9.16 10.95
N ILE A 109 -9.82 8.49 12.03
CA ILE A 109 -10.71 7.31 11.95
C ILE A 109 -12.11 7.69 11.43
N SER A 110 -12.67 8.81 11.90
CA SER A 110 -13.95 9.29 11.40
C SER A 110 -13.93 9.63 9.90
N ALA A 111 -12.82 10.13 9.37
CA ALA A 111 -12.65 10.36 7.93
C ALA A 111 -12.64 9.04 7.15
N LEU A 112 -11.84 8.06 7.58
CA LEU A 112 -11.77 6.73 6.95
C LEU A 112 -13.14 6.05 6.88
N LEU A 113 -13.92 6.10 7.97
CA LEU A 113 -15.25 5.48 8.02
C LEU A 113 -16.28 6.19 7.14
N LYS A 114 -16.15 7.52 6.95
CA LYS A 114 -17.05 8.27 6.06
C LYS A 114 -16.80 7.94 4.59
N GLU A 115 -15.55 7.78 4.19
CA GLU A 115 -15.17 7.39 2.83
C GLU A 115 -15.80 6.04 2.43
N ASN A 116 -15.82 5.07 3.35
CA ASN A 116 -16.47 3.77 3.12
C ASN A 116 -17.99 3.84 2.97
N GLY A 117 -18.65 4.75 3.66
CA GLY A 117 -20.09 4.96 3.52
C GLY A 117 -20.48 5.58 2.17
N THR A 118 -19.58 6.34 1.54
CA THR A 118 -19.82 7.00 0.25
C THR A 118 -19.67 6.04 -0.94
N THR A 119 -18.79 5.04 -0.88
CA THR A 119 -18.63 4.02 -1.94
C THR A 119 -19.76 2.98 -1.97
N ALA A 120 -20.51 2.81 -0.88
CA ALA A 120 -21.63 1.86 -0.80
C ALA A 120 -22.96 2.38 -1.40
N THR A 121 -23.01 3.62 -1.91
CA THR A 121 -24.24 4.25 -2.46
C THR A 121 -24.10 4.70 -3.93
N GLY A 122 -23.12 4.16 -4.67
CA GLY A 122 -22.87 4.48 -6.09
C GLY A 122 -23.16 3.33 -7.03
#